data_AF-A0AA88I458-F1
#
_entry.id   AF-A0AA88I458-F1
#
_cell.length_a   1.000
_cell.length_b   1.000
_cell.length_c   1.000
_cell.angle_alpha   90.00
_cell.angle_beta   90.00
_cell.angle_gamma   90.00
#
_symmetry.space_group_name_H-M   'P 1'
#
loop_
_entity.id
_entity.type
_entity.pdbx_description
1 polymer ?
#
loop_
_entity_poly.entity_id
_entity_poly.type
_entity_poly.pdbx_seq_one_letter_code
_entity_poly.pdbx_strand_id
1 'polypeptide(L)'
;MYCSNKASHFQISFQSILFASSQRGILSYNVIKKFPRGIELRRYSPSNWVSTYGRSEQGDFGRIAMAMRLRDYISGNNAEREKFDMSFPMTHSLVSNGSTGKVTKLSFPFAEDEPPRPNISQVFIERRPGMDVFVKSLTVTGMVRREDMLDHMARFRRNLDRVGLTAKATDKFYFAGYGLPIQFGPRKAEIWIVSKPWQTG
;
A
#
# COMPACT_ATOMS: atom_id res chain seq x y z
N MET A 1 -9.75 25.21 63.24
CA MET A 1 -8.81 24.06 63.26
C MET A 1 -9.45 22.96 62.40
N TYR A 2 -9.27 23.01 61.08
CA TYR A 2 -8.24 22.31 60.28
C TYR A 2 -8.26 20.78 60.37
N CYS A 3 -8.77 20.15 59.32
CA CYS A 3 -8.18 18.97 58.65
C CYS A 3 -8.93 18.79 57.31
N SER A 4 -8.45 19.42 56.24
CA SER A 4 -7.45 18.93 55.27
C SER A 4 -8.04 18.01 54.20
N ASN A 5 -8.34 18.66 53.08
CA ASN A 5 -8.36 18.18 51.70
C ASN A 5 -7.28 17.12 51.41
N LYS A 6 -7.68 16.00 50.80
CA LYS A 6 -6.91 15.33 49.74
C LYS A 6 -7.85 14.72 48.71
N ALA A 7 -8.08 15.47 47.64
CA ALA A 7 -8.61 14.94 46.39
C ALA A 7 -7.54 14.02 45.78
N SER A 8 -7.83 12.72 45.75
CA SER A 8 -7.00 11.74 45.05
C SER A 8 -7.31 11.84 43.56
N HIS A 9 -6.42 12.48 42.81
CA HIS A 9 -6.39 12.45 41.35
C HIS A 9 -6.18 11.01 40.87
N PHE A 10 -7.23 10.37 40.34
CA PHE A 10 -7.09 9.14 39.56
C PHE A 10 -6.77 9.55 38.12
N GLN A 11 -5.49 9.49 37.79
CA GLN A 11 -4.98 9.78 36.45
C GLN A 11 -5.40 8.61 35.54
N ILE A 12 -6.43 8.80 34.73
CA ILE A 12 -6.82 7.82 33.71
C ILE A 12 -5.72 7.83 32.65
N SER A 13 -4.77 6.91 32.75
CA SER A 13 -3.79 6.70 31.69
C SER A 13 -4.54 6.20 30.46
N PHE A 14 -4.53 6.98 29.38
CA PHE A 14 -4.88 6.51 28.05
C PHE A 14 -3.81 5.51 27.59
N GLN A 15 -3.93 4.26 28.04
CA GLN A 15 -3.25 3.16 27.38
C GLN A 15 -3.96 2.95 26.04
N SER A 16 -3.31 3.42 24.98
CA SER A 16 -3.68 3.17 23.60
C SER A 16 -3.81 1.65 23.40
N ILE A 17 -5.04 1.14 23.37
CA ILE A 17 -5.28 -0.24 22.98
C ILE A 17 -4.98 -0.32 21.48
N LEU A 18 -3.77 -0.78 21.15
CA LEU A 18 -3.41 -1.22 19.80
C LEU A 18 -4.19 -2.50 19.52
N PHE A 19 -5.43 -2.37 19.07
CA PHE A 19 -6.08 -3.43 18.31
C PHE A 19 -5.48 -3.44 16.89
N ALA A 20 -4.28 -3.99 16.74
CA ALA A 20 -3.81 -4.47 15.45
C ALA A 20 -4.41 -5.86 15.23
N SER A 21 -5.73 -5.92 14.99
CA SER A 21 -6.27 -7.10 14.30
C SER A 21 -5.83 -6.98 12.85
N SER A 22 -4.67 -7.56 12.53
CA SER A 22 -4.41 -7.88 11.14
C SER A 22 -5.48 -8.88 10.73
N GLN A 23 -6.50 -8.42 10.00
CA GLN A 23 -7.25 -9.33 9.15
C GLN A 23 -6.18 -10.05 8.33
N ARG A 24 -6.03 -11.38 8.51
CA ARG A 24 -4.94 -12.14 7.88
C ARG A 24 -4.92 -11.77 6.40
N GLY A 25 -3.80 -11.21 5.95
CA GLY A 25 -3.64 -10.76 4.57
C GLY A 25 -4.01 -9.31 4.25
N ILE A 26 -4.30 -8.40 5.18
CA ILE A 26 -4.36 -6.96 4.88
C ILE A 26 -3.19 -6.22 5.54
N LEU A 27 -2.44 -5.46 4.73
CA LEU A 27 -1.37 -4.61 5.21
C LEU A 27 -1.88 -3.58 6.22
N SER A 28 -1.38 -3.68 7.44
CA SER A 28 -1.73 -2.78 8.53
C SER A 28 -1.10 -1.39 8.37
N TYR A 29 -1.79 -0.37 8.87
CA TYR A 29 -1.31 1.01 8.87
C TYR A 29 -1.89 1.79 10.05
N ASN A 30 -1.23 2.88 10.41
CA ASN A 30 -1.75 3.87 11.34
C ASN A 30 -2.19 5.12 10.57
N VAL A 31 -3.41 5.61 10.83
CA VAL A 31 -3.85 6.91 10.30
C VAL A 31 -3.24 7.99 11.18
N ILE A 32 -2.29 8.75 10.62
CA ILE A 32 -1.60 9.84 11.32
C ILE A 32 -2.45 11.09 11.34
N LYS A 33 -3.09 11.42 10.21
CA LYS A 33 -3.92 12.62 10.08
C LYS A 33 -4.94 12.46 8.97
N LYS A 34 -6.11 13.08 9.14
CA LYS A 34 -7.12 13.24 8.09
C LYS A 34 -7.14 14.69 7.63
N PHE A 35 -7.35 14.88 6.34
CA PHE A 35 -7.46 16.20 5.70
C PHE A 35 -8.80 16.30 4.96
N PRO A 36 -9.24 17.52 4.61
CA PRO A 36 -10.39 17.72 3.76
C PRO A 36 -10.33 16.89 2.47
N ARG A 37 -11.49 16.69 1.84
CA ARG A 37 -11.62 15.92 0.60
C ARG A 37 -11.32 14.42 0.78
N GLY A 38 -11.43 13.92 2.01
CA GLY A 38 -11.29 12.50 2.35
C GLY A 38 -9.89 11.97 2.06
N ILE A 39 -8.87 12.77 2.38
CA ILE A 39 -7.47 12.40 2.25
C ILE A 39 -6.98 11.94 3.62
N GLU A 40 -6.28 10.81 3.66
CA GLU A 40 -5.66 10.31 4.88
C GLU A 40 -4.15 10.29 4.71
N LEU A 41 -3.42 10.76 5.70
CA LEU A 41 -1.99 10.46 5.86
C LEU A 41 -1.88 9.20 6.71
N ARG A 42 -1.32 8.14 6.13
CA ARG A 42 -1.13 6.85 6.77
C ARG A 42 0.36 6.53 6.90
N ARG A 43 0.73 5.91 8.00
CA ARG A 43 2.07 5.36 8.24
C ARG A 43 2.03 3.84 8.11
N TYR A 44 2.86 3.33 7.22
CA TYR A 44 3.13 1.90 7.07
C TYR A 44 4.47 1.57 7.71
N SER A 45 4.51 0.50 8.51
CA SER A 45 5.75 -0.06 9.05
C SER A 45 6.60 -0.71 7.94
N PRO A 46 7.91 -0.92 8.16
CA PRO A 46 8.71 -1.77 7.28
C PRO A 46 8.02 -3.11 7.07
N SER A 47 8.02 -3.59 5.83
CA SER A 47 7.31 -4.82 5.45
C SER A 47 7.98 -5.50 4.26
N ASN A 48 7.81 -6.82 4.18
CA ASN A 48 8.22 -7.60 3.03
C ASN A 48 7.15 -7.54 1.94
N TRP A 49 7.58 -7.58 0.69
CA TRP A 49 6.70 -7.55 -0.47
C TRP A 49 7.21 -8.51 -1.53
N VAL A 50 6.32 -9.32 -2.07
CA VAL A 50 6.63 -10.13 -3.25
C VAL A 50 6.30 -9.31 -4.49
N SER A 51 7.25 -9.19 -5.40
CA SER A 51 7.19 -8.24 -6.50
C SER A 51 7.59 -8.87 -7.83
N THR A 52 7.05 -8.34 -8.93
CA THR A 52 7.49 -8.65 -10.29
C THR A 52 7.51 -7.38 -11.14
N TYR A 53 8.39 -7.36 -12.13
CA TYR A 53 8.38 -6.34 -13.18
C TYR A 53 7.61 -6.81 -14.41
N GLY A 54 7.03 -5.85 -15.12
CA GLY A 54 6.41 -6.01 -16.42
C GLY A 54 6.93 -4.92 -17.35
N ARG A 55 7.05 -5.26 -18.63
CA ARG A 55 7.39 -4.28 -19.66
C ARG A 55 6.18 -3.37 -19.87
N SER A 56 6.41 -2.06 -19.92
CA SER A 56 5.35 -1.04 -20.10
C SER A 56 4.55 -1.26 -21.39
N GLU A 57 5.21 -1.73 -22.45
CA GLU A 57 4.63 -2.04 -23.77
C GLU A 57 3.61 -3.18 -23.75
N GLN A 58 3.65 -4.06 -22.74
CA GLN A 58 2.71 -5.18 -22.64
C GLN A 58 1.31 -4.75 -22.15
N GLY A 59 1.15 -3.47 -21.79
CA GLY A 59 -0.12 -2.88 -21.40
C GLY A 59 -0.83 -3.68 -20.30
N ASP A 60 -2.14 -3.84 -20.47
CA ASP A 60 -3.01 -4.51 -19.51
C ASP A 60 -2.85 -6.05 -19.51
N PHE A 61 -2.58 -6.69 -20.66
CA PHE A 61 -2.28 -8.11 -20.71
C PHE A 61 -0.99 -8.46 -19.94
N GLY A 62 0.04 -7.61 -20.04
CA GLY A 62 1.26 -7.73 -19.24
C GLY A 62 0.97 -7.71 -17.75
N ARG A 63 0.01 -6.89 -17.30
CA ARG A 63 -0.38 -6.80 -15.88
C ARG A 63 -1.12 -8.06 -15.41
N ILE A 64 -1.93 -8.69 -16.27
CA ILE A 64 -2.54 -9.99 -15.97
C ILE A 64 -1.44 -11.05 -15.81
N ALA A 65 -0.49 -11.11 -16.75
CA ALA A 65 0.62 -12.05 -16.67
C ALA A 65 1.47 -11.85 -15.40
N MET A 66 1.74 -10.60 -15.01
CA MET A 66 2.39 -10.29 -13.74
C MET A 66 1.61 -10.82 -12.53
N ALA A 67 0.29 -10.61 -12.50
CA ALA A 67 -0.55 -11.10 -11.42
C ALA A 67 -0.58 -12.63 -11.34
N MET A 68 -0.53 -13.32 -12.48
CA MET A 68 -0.43 -14.79 -12.53
C MET A 68 0.90 -15.28 -11.98
N ARG A 69 2.04 -14.65 -12.31
CA ARG A 69 3.33 -15.03 -11.70
C ARG A 69 3.32 -14.91 -10.17
N LEU A 70 2.70 -13.84 -9.65
CA LEU A 70 2.57 -13.65 -8.20
C LEU A 70 1.63 -14.68 -7.57
N ARG A 71 0.57 -15.08 -8.28
CA ARG A 71 -0.31 -16.17 -7.87
C ARG A 71 0.42 -17.52 -7.86
N ASP A 72 1.22 -17.82 -8.88
CA ASP A 72 1.97 -19.06 -8.98
C ASP A 72 2.94 -19.20 -7.80
N TYR A 73 3.61 -18.11 -7.42
CA TYR A 73 4.47 -18.06 -6.24
C TYR A 73 3.73 -18.47 -4.96
N ILE A 74 2.58 -17.84 -4.65
CA ILE A 74 1.81 -18.18 -3.44
C ILE A 74 1.09 -19.53 -3.53
N SER A 75 1.01 -20.13 -4.72
CA SER A 75 0.38 -21.45 -4.94
C SER A 75 1.36 -22.62 -4.80
N GLY A 76 2.60 -22.35 -4.37
CA GLY A 76 3.63 -23.37 -4.15
C GLY A 76 4.84 -23.27 -5.08
N ASN A 77 4.91 -22.30 -6.00
CA ASN A 77 6.10 -22.11 -6.84
C ASN A 77 7.18 -21.25 -6.14
N ASN A 78 7.56 -21.72 -4.96
CA ASN A 78 8.59 -21.16 -4.10
C ASN A 78 9.48 -22.28 -3.55
N ALA A 79 10.61 -21.94 -2.96
CA ALA A 79 11.62 -22.92 -2.54
C ALA A 79 11.10 -23.96 -1.55
N GLU A 80 10.11 -23.60 -0.73
CA GLU A 80 9.54 -24.45 0.32
C GLU A 80 8.30 -25.22 -0.14
N ARG A 81 7.81 -24.95 -1.36
CA ARG A 81 6.58 -25.53 -1.94
C ARG A 81 5.33 -25.24 -1.11
N GLU A 82 5.38 -24.18 -0.30
CA GLU A 82 4.29 -23.79 0.58
C GLU A 82 3.24 -22.94 -0.12
N LYS A 83 2.00 -23.04 0.37
CA LYS A 83 0.87 -22.28 -0.15
C LYS A 83 0.49 -21.19 0.84
N PHE A 84 0.29 -19.99 0.33
CA PHE A 84 -0.07 -18.82 1.11
C PHE A 84 -1.35 -18.20 0.58
N ASP A 85 -2.13 -17.62 1.48
CA ASP A 85 -3.27 -16.79 1.09
C ASP A 85 -2.78 -15.48 0.46
N MET A 86 -3.50 -15.02 -0.55
CA MET A 86 -3.23 -13.72 -1.16
C MET A 86 -3.46 -12.62 -0.13
N SER A 87 -2.52 -11.70 -0.04
CA SER A 87 -2.64 -10.50 0.78
C SER A 87 -2.82 -9.25 -0.07
N PHE A 88 -3.32 -8.21 0.58
CA PHE A 88 -3.76 -6.96 -0.01
C PHE A 88 -3.20 -5.75 0.73
N PRO A 89 -3.04 -4.62 0.04
CA PRO A 89 -3.41 -4.41 -1.35
C PRO A 89 -2.34 -4.90 -2.34
N MET A 90 -2.79 -5.21 -3.54
CA MET A 90 -1.89 -5.39 -4.68
C MET A 90 -1.57 -4.02 -5.27
N THR A 91 -0.30 -3.63 -5.18
CA THR A 91 0.18 -2.29 -5.59
C THR A 91 0.78 -2.30 -6.98
N HIS A 92 0.28 -1.41 -7.85
CA HIS A 92 0.87 -1.08 -9.14
C HIS A 92 1.65 0.24 -9.03
N SER A 93 2.88 0.28 -9.54
CA SER A 93 3.71 1.49 -9.60
C SER A 93 4.55 1.53 -10.86
N LEU A 94 5.03 2.72 -11.22
CA LEU A 94 6.01 2.92 -12.28
C LEU A 94 7.37 3.20 -11.64
N VAL A 95 8.38 2.40 -11.97
CA VAL A 95 9.75 2.58 -11.46
C VAL A 95 10.74 2.75 -12.62
N SER A 96 11.83 3.48 -12.39
CA SER A 96 12.91 3.59 -13.36
C SER A 96 13.62 2.24 -13.51
N ASN A 97 13.97 1.86 -14.74
CA ASN A 97 14.80 0.68 -15.03
C ASN A 97 16.30 1.01 -15.19
N GLY A 98 16.71 2.24 -14.89
CA GLY A 98 18.11 2.68 -14.95
C GLY A 98 18.65 2.99 -16.34
N SER A 99 18.06 2.48 -17.44
CA SER A 99 18.69 2.55 -18.75
C SER A 99 17.92 3.28 -19.86
N THR A 100 16.65 3.65 -19.71
CA THR A 100 15.93 4.67 -20.54
C THR A 100 14.41 4.72 -20.34
N GLY A 101 13.82 3.89 -19.45
CA GLY A 101 12.35 3.78 -19.36
C GLY A 101 11.78 3.61 -17.96
N LYS A 102 10.47 3.82 -17.84
CA LYS A 102 9.68 3.39 -16.69
C LYS A 102 9.10 2.00 -16.95
N VAL A 103 9.31 1.09 -16.02
CA VAL A 103 8.69 -0.25 -16.02
C VAL A 103 7.58 -0.32 -14.98
N THR A 104 6.59 -1.17 -15.24
CA THR A 104 5.52 -1.42 -14.28
C THR A 104 6.01 -2.41 -13.24
N LYS A 105 5.87 -2.08 -11.96
CA LYS A 105 6.07 -3.01 -10.84
C LYS A 105 4.72 -3.35 -10.22
N LEU A 106 4.49 -4.65 -10.01
CA LEU A 106 3.36 -5.19 -9.28
C LEU A 106 3.87 -5.86 -8.02
N SER A 107 3.21 -5.62 -6.90
CA SER A 107 3.62 -6.22 -5.62
C SER A 107 2.43 -6.47 -4.70
N PHE A 108 2.56 -7.44 -3.81
CA PHE A 108 1.67 -7.63 -2.67
C PHE A 108 2.48 -7.79 -1.37
N PRO A 109 1.93 -7.42 -0.21
CA PRO A 109 2.64 -7.44 1.08
C PRO A 109 2.76 -8.86 1.63
N PHE A 110 3.92 -9.34 2.02
CA PHE A 110 4.05 -10.64 2.67
C PHE A 110 3.98 -10.47 4.20
N ALA A 111 3.18 -11.30 4.87
CA ALA A 111 2.92 -11.15 6.30
C ALA A 111 4.09 -11.64 7.17
N GLU A 112 4.82 -12.63 6.70
CA GLU A 112 5.93 -13.23 7.44
C GLU A 112 7.24 -12.48 7.20
N ASP A 113 8.13 -12.55 8.19
CA ASP A 113 9.42 -11.88 8.17
C ASP A 113 10.40 -12.50 7.16
N GLU A 114 10.20 -13.78 6.82
CA GLU A 114 11.06 -14.53 5.90
C GLU A 114 10.22 -15.15 4.78
N PRO A 115 9.88 -14.40 3.72
CA PRO A 115 9.16 -14.95 2.59
C PRO A 115 10.01 -16.01 1.86
N PRO A 116 9.42 -17.17 1.50
CA PRO A 116 10.15 -18.21 0.78
C PRO A 116 10.78 -17.68 -0.51
N ARG A 117 11.99 -18.15 -0.85
CA ARG A 117 12.66 -17.71 -2.08
C ARG A 117 11.80 -18.08 -3.31
N PRO A 118 11.52 -17.14 -4.24
CA PRO A 118 10.83 -17.48 -5.48
C PRO A 118 11.66 -18.41 -6.37
N ASN A 119 10.99 -19.34 -7.05
CA ASN A 119 11.60 -20.15 -8.13
C ASN A 119 11.38 -19.52 -9.51
N ILE A 120 10.56 -18.47 -9.59
CA ILE A 120 10.25 -17.72 -10.82
C ILE A 120 11.23 -16.55 -10.93
N SER A 121 12.06 -16.54 -11.97
CA SER A 121 13.15 -15.54 -12.11
C SER A 121 12.69 -14.08 -12.17
N GLN A 122 11.46 -13.82 -12.62
CA GLN A 122 10.89 -12.47 -12.64
C GLN A 122 10.26 -12.03 -11.32
N VAL A 123 10.15 -12.93 -10.34
CA VAL A 123 9.57 -12.67 -9.02
C VAL A 123 10.71 -12.51 -8.01
N PHE A 124 10.62 -11.49 -7.16
CA PHE A 124 11.63 -11.18 -6.16
C PHE A 124 10.99 -10.65 -4.87
N ILE A 125 11.73 -10.78 -3.77
CA ILE A 125 11.35 -10.23 -2.47
C ILE A 125 11.92 -8.82 -2.34
N GLU A 126 11.08 -7.86 -2.01
CA GLU A 126 11.41 -6.46 -1.74
C GLU A 126 11.12 -6.16 -0.27
N ARG A 127 12.15 -5.80 0.51
CA ARG A 127 11.95 -5.22 1.85
C ARG A 127 11.72 -3.72 1.69
N ARG A 128 10.48 -3.28 1.91
CA ARG A 128 10.14 -1.86 1.88
C ARG A 128 10.41 -1.24 3.26
N PRO A 129 11.11 -0.10 3.33
CA PRO A 129 11.20 0.65 4.58
C PRO A 129 9.82 1.19 4.97
N GLY A 130 9.68 1.56 6.23
CA GLY A 130 8.49 2.27 6.69
C GLY A 130 8.29 3.56 5.89
N MET A 131 7.04 3.89 5.59
CA MET A 131 6.71 5.06 4.76
C MET A 131 5.42 5.73 5.21
N ASP A 132 5.41 7.05 5.08
CA ASP A 132 4.21 7.86 5.19
C ASP A 132 3.62 8.07 3.80
N VAL A 133 2.32 7.87 3.65
CA VAL A 133 1.63 8.00 2.37
C VAL A 133 0.33 8.78 2.52
N PHE A 134 0.09 9.70 1.60
CA PHE A 134 -1.24 10.25 1.40
C PHE A 134 -2.08 9.24 0.64
N VAL A 135 -3.29 8.99 1.11
CA VAL A 135 -4.22 8.01 0.54
C VAL A 135 -5.52 8.67 0.15
N LYS A 136 -6.01 8.30 -1.03
CA LYS A 136 -7.39 8.56 -1.47
C LYS A 136 -8.07 7.24 -1.83
N SER A 137 -9.16 6.94 -1.11
CA SER A 137 -10.03 5.80 -1.44
C SER A 137 -10.81 6.05 -2.73
N LEU A 138 -10.97 4.98 -3.50
CA LEU A 138 -11.70 4.89 -4.76
C LEU A 138 -12.63 3.67 -4.73
N THR A 139 -13.69 3.73 -5.52
CA THR A 139 -14.48 2.56 -5.91
C THR A 139 -14.26 2.35 -7.40
N VAL A 140 -13.84 1.15 -7.79
CA VAL A 140 -13.54 0.81 -9.19
C VAL A 140 -14.30 -0.45 -9.59
N THR A 141 -14.64 -0.55 -10.87
CA THR A 141 -15.31 -1.71 -11.48
C THR A 141 -14.46 -2.25 -12.63
N GLY A 142 -14.59 -3.54 -12.94
CA GLY A 142 -13.87 -4.16 -14.06
C GLY A 142 -12.35 -4.02 -13.96
N MET A 143 -11.65 -4.08 -15.09
CA MET A 143 -10.21 -3.88 -15.16
C MET A 143 -9.89 -2.39 -15.19
N VAL A 144 -9.13 -1.91 -14.20
CA VAL A 144 -8.65 -0.52 -14.18
C VAL A 144 -7.46 -0.42 -15.11
N ARG A 145 -7.57 0.39 -16.18
CA ARG A 145 -6.50 0.57 -17.17
C ARG A 145 -5.39 1.46 -16.63
N ARG A 146 -4.22 1.41 -17.25
CA ARG A 146 -3.08 2.24 -16.86
C ARG A 146 -3.42 3.73 -16.92
N GLU A 147 -4.14 4.16 -17.96
CA GLU A 147 -4.57 5.53 -18.18
C GLU A 147 -5.47 6.02 -17.04
N ASP A 148 -6.44 5.20 -16.60
CA ASP A 148 -7.33 5.51 -15.49
C ASP A 148 -6.55 5.72 -14.19
N MET A 149 -5.54 4.88 -13.93
CA MET A 149 -4.67 5.03 -12.75
C MET A 149 -3.92 6.36 -12.77
N LEU A 150 -3.37 6.74 -13.93
CA LEU A 150 -2.65 8.00 -14.09
C LEU A 150 -3.58 9.21 -13.93
N ASP A 151 -4.79 9.14 -14.44
CA ASP A 151 -5.80 10.18 -14.30
C ASP A 151 -6.29 10.31 -12.84
N HIS A 152 -6.53 9.18 -12.14
CA HIS A 152 -6.79 9.19 -10.70
C HIS A 152 -5.65 9.81 -9.89
N MET A 153 -4.40 9.51 -10.26
CA MET A 153 -3.21 10.09 -9.63
C MET A 153 -3.09 11.60 -9.89
N ALA A 154 -3.34 12.06 -11.11
CA ALA A 154 -3.35 13.48 -11.46
C ALA A 154 -4.45 14.24 -10.70
N ARG A 155 -5.66 13.66 -10.62
CA ARG A 155 -6.74 14.19 -9.76
C ARG A 155 -6.31 14.27 -8.31
N PHE A 156 -5.66 13.23 -7.79
CA PHE A 156 -5.26 13.22 -6.39
C PHE A 156 -4.18 14.26 -6.09
N ARG A 157 -3.20 14.48 -6.98
CA ARG A 157 -2.25 15.60 -6.88
C ARG A 157 -2.93 16.96 -6.80
N ARG A 158 -3.91 17.23 -7.67
CA ARG A 158 -4.75 18.45 -7.57
C ARG A 158 -5.49 18.54 -6.25
N ASN A 159 -5.82 17.41 -5.63
CA ASN A 159 -6.45 17.42 -4.31
C ASN A 159 -5.49 17.78 -3.18
N LEU A 160 -4.26 17.27 -3.22
CA LEU A 160 -3.21 17.67 -2.29
C LEU A 160 -2.89 19.16 -2.42
N ASP A 161 -2.89 19.68 -3.64
CA ASP A 161 -2.65 21.09 -3.91
C ASP A 161 -3.69 22.01 -3.26
N ARG A 162 -4.98 21.72 -3.46
CA ARG A 162 -6.08 22.48 -2.84
C ARG A 162 -6.09 22.49 -1.31
N VAL A 163 -5.35 21.59 -0.67
CA VAL A 163 -5.24 21.53 0.80
C VAL A 163 -3.82 21.88 1.29
N GLY A 164 -2.96 22.42 0.42
CA GLY A 164 -1.62 22.90 0.79
C GLY A 164 -0.60 21.79 1.07
N LEU A 165 -0.79 20.59 0.55
CA LEU A 165 0.07 19.42 0.81
C LEU A 165 1.07 19.11 -0.32
N THR A 166 1.06 19.85 -1.44
CA THR A 166 1.94 19.61 -2.60
C THR A 166 3.42 19.50 -2.21
N ALA A 167 3.92 20.41 -1.36
CA ALA A 167 5.33 20.43 -0.96
C ALA A 167 5.77 19.21 -0.12
N LYS A 168 4.80 18.50 0.48
CA LYS A 168 5.01 17.29 1.28
C LYS A 168 4.88 16.01 0.45
N ALA A 169 4.30 16.07 -0.75
CA ALA A 169 4.18 14.93 -1.65
C ALA A 169 5.49 14.69 -2.43
N THR A 170 5.76 13.42 -2.74
CA THR A 170 6.84 13.02 -3.66
C THR A 170 6.25 12.59 -5.02
N ASP A 171 7.12 12.26 -5.98
CA ASP A 171 6.66 11.72 -7.26
C ASP A 171 6.29 10.23 -7.23
N LYS A 172 6.62 9.53 -6.14
CA LYS A 172 6.37 8.10 -6.00
C LYS A 172 4.91 7.86 -5.62
N PHE A 173 4.20 7.09 -6.44
CA PHE A 173 2.80 6.78 -6.23
C PHE A 173 2.51 5.30 -6.47
N TYR A 174 1.38 4.85 -5.94
CA TYR A 174 0.85 3.51 -6.13
C TYR A 174 -0.64 3.58 -6.44
N PHE A 175 -1.10 2.73 -7.35
CA PHE A 175 -2.49 2.30 -7.35
C PHE A 175 -2.57 1.00 -6.54
N ALA A 176 -3.43 0.97 -5.53
CA ALA A 176 -3.54 -0.15 -4.60
C ALA A 176 -4.94 -0.79 -4.74
N GLY A 177 -4.99 -2.00 -5.31
CA GLY A 177 -6.23 -2.75 -5.51
C GLY A 177 -6.49 -3.75 -4.38
N TYR A 178 -7.74 -3.83 -3.92
CA TYR A 178 -8.20 -4.79 -2.92
C TYR A 178 -9.07 -5.86 -3.61
N GLY A 179 -8.41 -6.79 -4.29
CA GLY A 179 -9.05 -7.84 -5.06
C GLY A 179 -8.23 -8.25 -6.28
N LEU A 180 -8.79 -9.16 -7.07
CA LEU A 180 -8.15 -9.62 -8.29
C LEU A 180 -8.17 -8.53 -9.39
N PRO A 181 -7.27 -8.60 -10.39
CA PRO A 181 -7.23 -7.62 -11.48
C PRO A 181 -8.55 -7.49 -12.24
N ILE A 182 -9.27 -8.61 -12.41
CA ILE A 182 -10.58 -8.68 -13.05
C ILE A 182 -11.58 -9.21 -12.03
N GLN A 183 -12.66 -8.46 -11.81
CA GLN A 183 -13.74 -8.85 -10.92
C GLN A 183 -15.05 -8.22 -11.41
N PHE A 184 -16.14 -8.96 -11.27
CA PHE A 184 -17.49 -8.45 -11.50
C PHE A 184 -17.95 -7.64 -10.28
N GLY A 185 -18.42 -6.41 -10.50
CA GLY A 185 -18.93 -5.52 -9.46
C GLY A 185 -17.91 -4.50 -8.91
N PRO A 186 -18.39 -3.58 -8.05
CA PRO A 186 -17.57 -2.55 -7.44
C PRO A 186 -16.63 -3.14 -6.38
N ARG A 187 -15.38 -2.69 -6.39
CA ARG A 187 -14.39 -3.02 -5.36
C ARG A 187 -13.62 -1.80 -4.90
N LYS A 188 -13.07 -1.90 -3.70
CA LYS A 188 -12.22 -0.86 -3.14
C LYS A 188 -10.88 -0.83 -3.89
N ALA A 189 -10.45 0.37 -4.22
CA ALA A 189 -9.08 0.67 -4.61
C ALA A 189 -8.63 1.96 -3.94
N GLU A 190 -7.34 2.24 -4.00
CA GLU A 190 -6.77 3.46 -3.44
C GLU A 190 -5.68 4.01 -4.37
N ILE A 191 -5.49 5.33 -4.34
CA ILE A 191 -4.25 5.95 -4.83
C ILE A 191 -3.43 6.38 -3.63
N TRP A 192 -2.17 5.99 -3.64
CA TRP A 192 -1.19 6.40 -2.65
C TRP A 192 -0.16 7.32 -3.29
N ILE A 193 0.17 8.43 -2.63
CA ILE A 193 1.33 9.26 -2.98
C ILE A 193 2.22 9.29 -1.75
N VAL A 194 3.48 8.88 -1.91
CA VAL A 194 4.44 8.84 -0.81
C VAL A 194 4.71 10.26 -0.34
N SER A 195 4.60 10.48 0.97
CA SER A 195 4.95 11.72 1.63
C SER A 195 6.45 11.78 1.87
N LYS A 196 7.01 12.99 1.88
CA LYS A 196 8.27 13.27 2.56
C LYS A 196 8.13 12.91 4.05
N PRO A 197 9.23 12.58 4.76
CA PRO A 197 9.20 12.18 6.16
C PRO A 197 8.31 13.12 7.00
N TRP A 198 7.27 12.57 7.62
CA TRP A 198 6.35 13.35 8.44
C TRP A 198 6.84 13.36 9.89
N GLN A 199 7.34 14.51 10.32
CA GLN A 199 7.63 14.73 11.73
C GLN A 199 6.30 14.78 12.48
N THR A 200 6.09 13.81 13.36
CA THR A 200 5.04 13.87 14.37
C THR A 200 5.53 14.83 15.45
N GLY A 201 4.99 16.05 15.45
CA GLY A 201 5.13 16.97 16.58
C GLY A 201 4.33 16.49 17.77
#